data_AF-A0A485NDW0-F1
#
_entry.id   AF-A0A485NDW0-F1
#
_cell.length_a   1.000
_cell.length_b   1.000
_cell.length_c   1.000
_cell.angle_alpha   90.00
_cell.angle_beta   90.00
_cell.angle_gamma   90.00
#
_symmetry.space_group_name_H-M   'P 1'
#
loop_
_entity.id
_entity.type
_entity.pdbx_description
1 polymer ?
#
loop_
_entity_poly.entity_id
_entity_poly.type
_entity_poly.pdbx_seq_one_letter_code
_entity_poly.pdbx_strand_id
1 'polypeptide(L)'
;MYPKEWQHLTMFILFTLNGYVDVMSKNLLPQRCVVLEKGTLVLTFYVLLLLLMSHVQDSTGIELQIHYLLIVVVFLLMLVLTIELWTPDTFHLLLIETFLFLSMGSWLIQGGFILYRPVTGYPWQDDDISDIMFITTFFCWHVMINALCLLGIYGISSFWHHCYRPSLKLMESKEAPYHKGTTRPLYKLLREVEQSEKDDQAPLLSKSSP
;
A
#
# COMPACT_ATOMS: atom_id res chain seq x y z
N MET A 1 37.29 5.91 -9.94
CA MET A 1 35.94 6.40 -9.57
C MET A 1 35.06 5.16 -9.43
N TYR A 2 34.16 5.11 -8.45
CA TYR A 2 33.40 3.91 -8.04
C TYR A 2 31.91 4.08 -8.43
N PRO A 3 31.55 3.99 -9.73
CA PRO A 3 30.24 4.40 -10.22
C PRO A 3 29.09 3.55 -9.68
N LYS A 4 29.28 2.23 -9.52
CA LYS A 4 28.25 1.32 -9.00
C LYS A 4 27.92 1.63 -7.53
N GLU A 5 28.93 1.97 -6.74
CA GLU A 5 28.83 2.31 -5.33
C GLU A 5 28.06 3.64 -5.12
N TRP A 6 28.27 4.62 -6.01
CA TRP A 6 27.49 5.87 -6.01
C TRP A 6 26.03 5.64 -6.37
N GLN A 7 25.73 4.73 -7.31
CA GLN A 7 24.36 4.36 -7.66
C GLN A 7 23.65 3.70 -6.46
N HIS A 8 24.30 2.74 -5.79
CA HIS A 8 23.74 2.10 -4.58
C HIS A 8 23.56 3.10 -3.43
N LEU A 9 24.54 3.98 -3.20
CA LEU A 9 24.42 5.03 -2.20
C LEU A 9 23.19 5.92 -2.47
N THR A 10 23.01 6.34 -3.73
CA THR A 10 21.87 7.17 -4.13
C THR A 10 20.54 6.44 -3.89
N MET A 11 20.46 5.15 -4.25
CA MET A 11 19.31 4.29 -3.98
C MET A 11 18.97 4.23 -2.48
N PHE A 12 19.97 4.01 -1.61
CA PHE A 12 19.76 3.95 -0.16
C PHE A 12 19.32 5.29 0.43
N ILE A 13 19.90 6.40 -0.04
CA ILE A 13 19.50 7.74 0.40
C ILE A 13 18.04 8.00 0.02
N LEU A 14 17.64 7.68 -1.22
CA LEU A 14 16.27 7.90 -1.70
C LEU A 14 15.24 7.10 -0.88
N PHE A 15 15.48 5.81 -0.63
CA PHE A 15 14.58 5.02 0.19
C PHE A 15 14.50 5.52 1.63
N THR A 16 15.65 5.94 2.20
CA THR A 16 15.69 6.50 3.56
C THR A 16 14.89 7.80 3.63
N LEU A 17 15.05 8.70 2.66
CA LEU A 17 14.31 9.96 2.58
C LEU A 17 12.81 9.71 2.39
N ASN A 18 12.42 8.75 1.55
CA ASN A 18 11.02 8.38 1.38
C ASN A 18 10.39 7.89 2.68
N GLY A 19 11.08 7.01 3.42
CA GLY A 19 10.63 6.57 4.75
C GLY A 19 10.56 7.71 5.76
N TYR A 20 11.53 8.63 5.74
CA TYR A 20 11.53 9.80 6.61
C TYR A 20 10.34 10.72 6.34
N VAL A 21 10.02 11.01 5.08
CA VAL A 21 8.86 11.81 4.68
C VAL A 21 7.56 11.16 5.14
N ASP A 22 7.42 9.84 4.99
CA ASP A 22 6.24 9.11 5.43
C ASP A 22 6.04 9.18 6.96
N VAL A 23 7.13 8.98 7.74
CA VAL A 23 7.09 9.10 9.20
C VAL A 23 6.77 10.53 9.65
N MET A 24 7.40 11.53 9.02
CA MET A 24 7.18 12.96 9.31
C MET A 24 5.74 13.36 9.03
N SER A 25 5.21 12.97 7.87
CA SER A 25 3.83 13.28 7.48
C SER A 25 2.79 12.70 8.44
N LYS A 26 3.02 11.47 8.93
CA LYS A 26 2.08 10.78 9.81
C LYS A 26 2.18 11.17 11.29
N ASN A 27 3.39 11.47 11.78
CA ASN A 27 3.64 11.60 13.23
C ASN A 27 4.07 12.99 13.69
N LEU A 28 4.63 13.83 12.81
CA LEU A 28 5.29 15.08 13.20
C LEU A 28 4.53 16.32 12.69
N LEU A 29 3.77 16.20 11.60
CA LEU A 29 2.93 17.29 11.10
C LEU A 29 1.58 17.35 11.83
N PRO A 30 1.04 18.56 12.12
CA PRO A 30 -0.29 18.72 12.69
C PRO A 30 -1.41 18.15 11.82
N GLN A 31 -1.18 18.07 10.50
CA GLN A 31 -2.10 17.52 9.52
C GLN A 31 -1.31 16.66 8.53
N ARG A 32 -1.81 15.44 8.28
CA ARG A 32 -1.19 14.48 7.37
C ARG A 32 -1.18 15.01 5.93
N CYS A 33 0.00 15.01 5.30
CA CYS A 33 0.18 15.48 3.93
C CYS A 33 0.29 14.30 2.95
N VAL A 34 -0.86 13.74 2.56
CA VAL A 34 -0.93 12.57 1.66
C VAL A 34 -0.30 12.84 0.28
N VAL A 35 -0.37 14.09 -0.19
CA VAL A 35 0.23 14.51 -1.48
C VAL A 35 1.76 14.39 -1.41
N LEU A 36 2.39 14.77 -0.30
CA LEU A 36 3.83 14.67 -0.13
C LEU A 36 4.28 13.21 0.00
N GLU A 37 3.51 12.38 0.71
CA GLU A 37 3.76 10.93 0.83
C GLU A 37 3.76 10.26 -0.55
N LYS A 38 2.68 10.42 -1.33
CA LYS A 38 2.54 9.82 -2.66
C LYS A 38 3.51 10.44 -3.68
N GLY A 39 3.75 11.74 -3.62
CA GLY A 39 4.70 12.43 -4.51
C GLY A 39 6.14 11.96 -4.31
N THR A 40 6.57 11.81 -3.06
CA THR A 40 7.93 11.33 -2.73
C THR A 40 8.10 9.85 -3.12
N LEU A 41 7.05 9.05 -2.93
CA LEU A 41 7.05 7.64 -3.34
C LEU A 41 7.23 7.53 -4.85
N VAL A 42 6.41 8.24 -5.64
CA VAL A 42 6.51 8.24 -7.11
C VAL A 42 7.89 8.69 -7.57
N LEU A 43 8.40 9.81 -7.04
CA LEU A 43 9.73 10.32 -7.37
C LEU A 43 10.83 9.27 -7.09
N THR A 44 10.74 8.59 -5.94
CA THR A 44 11.69 7.54 -5.55
C THR A 44 11.72 6.43 -6.60
N PHE A 45 10.55 5.99 -7.10
CA PHE A 45 10.46 4.96 -8.12
C PHE A 45 10.95 5.41 -9.51
N TYR A 46 10.73 6.67 -9.88
CA TYR A 46 11.32 7.24 -11.11
C TYR A 46 12.85 7.22 -11.06
N VAL A 47 13.44 7.70 -9.96
CA VAL A 47 14.91 7.73 -9.84
C VAL A 47 15.48 6.32 -9.71
N LEU A 48 14.79 5.42 -8.99
CA LEU A 48 15.17 4.02 -8.90
C LEU A 48 15.23 3.35 -10.29
N LEU A 49 14.21 3.57 -11.12
CA LEU A 49 14.19 3.03 -12.47
C LEU A 49 15.35 3.57 -13.31
N LEU A 50 15.63 4.87 -13.24
CA LEU A 50 16.76 5.49 -13.94
C LEU A 50 18.10 4.89 -13.51
N LEU A 51 18.31 4.72 -12.20
CA LEU A 51 19.51 4.08 -11.66
C LEU A 51 19.65 2.66 -12.16
N LEU A 52 18.58 1.87 -12.11
CA LEU A 52 18.57 0.47 -12.54
C LEU A 52 18.86 0.33 -14.04
N MET A 53 18.27 1.18 -14.88
CA MET A 53 18.55 1.23 -16.32
C MET A 53 20.00 1.59 -16.63
N SER A 54 20.61 2.49 -15.85
CA SER A 54 22.04 2.80 -15.99
C SER A 54 22.96 1.71 -15.44
N HIS A 55 22.51 0.96 -14.42
CA HIS A 55 23.28 -0.10 -13.78
C HIS A 55 23.49 -1.29 -14.72
N VAL A 56 22.44 -1.68 -15.45
CA VAL A 56 22.47 -2.85 -16.35
C VAL A 56 23.35 -2.67 -17.60
N GLN A 57 23.78 -1.44 -17.93
CA GLN A 57 24.61 -1.20 -19.11
C GLN A 57 25.98 -1.89 -19.05
N ASP A 58 26.51 -2.08 -17.84
CA ASP A 58 27.80 -2.74 -17.58
C ASP A 58 27.63 -4.18 -17.05
N SER A 59 26.41 -4.75 -17.07
CA SER A 59 26.12 -6.09 -16.55
C SER A 59 25.93 -7.09 -17.69
N THR A 60 26.39 -8.33 -17.49
CA THR A 60 26.27 -9.44 -18.46
C THR A 60 25.65 -10.68 -17.81
N GLY A 61 25.20 -11.63 -18.63
CA GLY A 61 24.75 -12.95 -18.19
C GLY A 61 23.61 -12.91 -17.17
N ILE A 62 23.88 -13.48 -15.99
CA ILE A 62 22.88 -13.69 -14.94
C ILE A 62 22.55 -12.40 -14.19
N GLU A 63 23.55 -11.56 -13.93
CA GLU A 63 23.36 -10.25 -13.30
C GLU A 63 22.42 -9.40 -14.15
N LEU A 64 22.62 -9.40 -15.48
CA LEU A 64 21.75 -8.69 -16.41
C LEU A 64 20.31 -9.21 -16.35
N GLN A 65 20.11 -10.53 -16.38
CA GLN A 65 18.76 -11.11 -16.38
C GLN A 65 18.00 -10.81 -15.09
N ILE A 66 18.66 -10.88 -13.93
CA ILE A 66 18.05 -10.58 -12.62
C ILE A 66 17.59 -9.12 -12.56
N HIS A 67 18.46 -8.19 -12.96
CA HIS A 67 18.13 -6.77 -12.94
C HIS A 67 17.12 -6.40 -14.03
N TYR A 68 17.15 -7.05 -15.20
CA TYR A 68 16.14 -6.85 -16.25
C TYR A 68 14.73 -7.20 -15.77
N LEU A 69 14.56 -8.36 -15.11
CA LEU A 69 13.27 -8.75 -14.53
C LEU A 69 12.82 -7.76 -13.44
N LEU A 70 13.76 -7.23 -12.65
CA LEU A 70 13.48 -6.17 -11.68
C LEU A 70 13.03 -4.86 -12.37
N ILE A 71 13.67 -4.45 -13.48
CA ILE A 71 13.29 -3.26 -14.27
C ILE A 71 11.84 -3.35 -14.70
N VAL A 72 11.40 -4.52 -15.20
CA VAL A 72 10.01 -4.72 -15.64
C VAL A 72 9.04 -4.47 -14.49
N VAL A 73 9.29 -5.03 -13.31
CA VAL A 73 8.40 -4.84 -12.15
C VAL A 73 8.41 -3.39 -11.66
N VAL A 74 9.59 -2.78 -11.56
CA VAL A 74 9.75 -1.38 -11.12
C VAL A 74 9.09 -0.41 -12.09
N PHE A 75 9.18 -0.66 -13.40
CA PHE A 75 8.51 0.13 -14.43
C PHE A 75 6.99 0.03 -14.31
N LEU A 76 6.43 -1.18 -14.17
CA LEU A 76 5.00 -1.37 -13.95
C LEU A 76 4.53 -0.68 -12.67
N LEU A 77 5.31 -0.78 -11.59
CA LEU A 77 4.98 -0.15 -10.32
C LEU A 77 5.00 1.39 -10.44
N MET A 78 5.99 1.95 -11.13
CA MET A 78 6.07 3.39 -11.42
C MET A 78 4.82 3.86 -12.20
N LEU A 79 4.36 3.10 -13.19
CA LEU A 79 3.15 3.42 -13.95
C LEU A 79 1.91 3.41 -13.03
N VAL A 80 1.75 2.37 -12.21
CA VAL A 80 0.61 2.25 -11.28
C VAL A 80 0.60 3.41 -10.28
N LEU A 81 1.74 3.73 -9.66
CA LEU A 81 1.88 4.86 -8.74
C LEU A 81 1.57 6.20 -9.42
N THR A 82 2.00 6.36 -10.69
CA THR A 82 1.70 7.57 -11.47
C THR A 82 0.21 7.68 -11.73
N ILE A 83 -0.47 6.59 -12.13
CA ILE A 83 -1.91 6.57 -12.37
C ILE A 83 -2.68 6.88 -11.07
N GLU A 84 -2.23 6.34 -9.95
CA GLU A 84 -2.85 6.57 -8.64
C GLU A 84 -2.81 8.05 -8.20
N LEU A 85 -1.81 8.83 -8.65
CA LEU A 85 -1.79 10.28 -8.42
C LEU A 85 -2.97 11.00 -9.09
N TRP A 86 -3.39 10.54 -10.27
CA TRP A 86 -4.48 11.15 -11.04
C TRP A 86 -5.85 10.61 -10.63
N THR A 87 -5.93 9.31 -10.35
CA THR A 87 -7.16 8.61 -9.97
C THR A 87 -6.97 7.89 -8.63
N PRO A 88 -6.97 8.64 -7.51
CA PRO A 88 -6.91 8.03 -6.19
C PRO A 88 -8.18 7.19 -5.93
N ASP A 89 -8.06 6.19 -5.06
CA ASP A 89 -9.19 5.47 -4.45
C ASP A 89 -9.88 4.40 -5.31
N THR A 90 -9.14 3.77 -6.23
CA THR A 90 -9.64 2.55 -6.90
C THR A 90 -9.03 1.30 -6.26
N PHE A 91 -9.90 0.43 -5.74
CA PHE A 91 -9.49 -0.83 -5.11
C PHE A 91 -8.61 -1.71 -6.02
N HIS A 92 -8.86 -1.69 -7.33
CA HIS A 92 -8.07 -2.42 -8.31
C HIS A 92 -6.62 -1.93 -8.38
N LEU A 93 -6.38 -0.61 -8.36
CA LEU A 93 -5.01 -0.06 -8.36
C LEU A 93 -4.28 -0.44 -7.07
N LEU A 94 -4.96 -0.41 -5.91
CA LEU A 94 -4.36 -0.82 -4.64
C LEU A 94 -3.93 -2.31 -4.66
N LEU A 95 -4.76 -3.19 -5.24
CA LEU A 95 -4.40 -4.60 -5.39
C LEU A 95 -3.19 -4.80 -6.30
N ILE A 96 -3.17 -4.11 -7.45
CA ILE A 96 -2.06 -4.20 -8.41
C ILE A 96 -0.78 -3.62 -7.80
N GLU A 97 -0.86 -2.46 -7.15
CA GLU A 97 0.24 -1.82 -6.42
C GLU A 97 0.82 -2.80 -5.39
N THR A 98 -0.02 -3.38 -4.54
CA THR A 98 0.40 -4.35 -3.51
C THR A 98 1.08 -5.58 -4.12
N PHE A 99 0.51 -6.12 -5.21
CA PHE A 99 1.08 -7.25 -5.94
C PHE A 99 2.45 -6.94 -6.53
N LEU A 100 2.63 -5.76 -7.11
CA LEU A 100 3.89 -5.33 -7.71
C LEU A 100 4.96 -5.05 -6.63
N PHE A 101 4.60 -4.44 -5.50
CA PHE A 101 5.51 -4.28 -4.36
C PHE A 101 5.97 -5.64 -3.81
N LEU A 102 5.04 -6.58 -3.65
CA LEU A 102 5.36 -7.92 -3.17
C LEU A 102 6.28 -8.67 -4.17
N SER A 103 6.00 -8.54 -5.46
CA SER A 103 6.82 -9.14 -6.52
C SER A 103 8.23 -8.52 -6.57
N MET A 104 8.33 -7.19 -6.48
CA MET A 104 9.61 -6.48 -6.42
C MET A 104 10.43 -6.92 -5.20
N GLY A 105 9.81 -6.91 -4.00
CA GLY A 105 10.51 -7.22 -2.75
C GLY A 105 10.96 -8.68 -2.69
N SER A 106 10.08 -9.61 -3.04
CA SER A 106 10.43 -11.04 -3.04
C SER A 106 11.52 -11.37 -4.08
N TRP A 107 11.49 -10.73 -5.25
CA TRP A 107 12.54 -10.89 -6.26
C TRP A 107 13.88 -10.28 -5.83
N LEU A 108 13.88 -9.11 -5.20
CA LEU A 108 15.10 -8.49 -4.67
C LEU A 108 15.81 -9.40 -3.64
N ILE A 109 15.04 -10.04 -2.75
CA ILE A 109 15.60 -11.00 -1.78
C ILE A 109 16.24 -12.18 -2.52
N GLN A 110 15.50 -12.80 -3.46
CA GLN A 110 16.00 -13.95 -4.22
C GLN A 110 17.23 -13.58 -5.07
N GLY A 111 17.21 -12.44 -5.75
CA GLY A 111 18.35 -11.92 -6.53
C GLY A 111 19.58 -11.68 -5.67
N GLY A 112 19.41 -11.18 -4.43
CA GLY A 112 20.50 -11.06 -3.46
C GLY A 112 21.14 -12.42 -3.13
N PHE A 113 20.34 -13.47 -2.93
CA PHE A 113 20.87 -14.82 -2.74
C PHE A 113 21.57 -15.35 -3.99
N ILE A 114 20.99 -15.17 -5.18
CA ILE A 114 21.59 -15.65 -6.43
C ILE A 114 22.97 -15.00 -6.68
N LEU A 115 23.09 -13.69 -6.47
CA LEU A 115 24.31 -12.93 -6.75
C LEU A 115 25.40 -13.09 -5.68
N TYR A 116 25.04 -13.13 -4.39
CA TYR A 116 26.03 -13.08 -3.30
C TYR A 116 26.22 -14.41 -2.56
N ARG A 117 25.28 -15.36 -2.69
CA ARG A 117 25.36 -16.64 -1.98
C ARG A 117 24.63 -17.75 -2.75
N PRO A 118 25.23 -18.28 -3.83
CA PRO A 118 24.59 -19.34 -4.60
C PRO A 118 24.24 -20.52 -3.70
N VAL A 119 22.96 -20.88 -3.65
CA VAL A 119 22.43 -21.96 -2.79
C VAL A 119 23.11 -23.31 -3.09
N THR A 120 23.61 -23.47 -4.32
CA THR A 120 24.30 -24.65 -4.82
C THR A 120 25.79 -24.72 -4.42
N GLY A 121 26.38 -23.64 -3.91
CA GLY A 121 27.80 -23.57 -3.55
C GLY A 121 28.77 -23.47 -4.74
N TYR A 122 28.28 -23.54 -5.99
CA TYR A 122 29.05 -23.33 -7.20
C TYR A 122 28.70 -21.96 -7.82
N PRO A 123 29.68 -21.23 -8.37
CA PRO A 123 29.41 -19.99 -9.11
C PRO A 123 28.58 -20.32 -10.36
N TRP A 124 27.53 -19.54 -10.61
CA TRP A 124 26.74 -19.67 -11.82
C TRP A 124 27.59 -19.33 -13.06
N GLN A 125 27.28 -19.96 -14.20
CA GLN A 125 28.02 -19.73 -15.45
C GLN A 125 27.24 -18.75 -16.32
N ASP A 126 27.77 -17.54 -16.49
CA ASP A 126 27.10 -16.43 -17.18
C ASP A 126 26.72 -16.72 -18.66
N ASP A 127 27.35 -17.72 -19.28
CA ASP A 127 27.17 -18.09 -20.69
C ASP A 127 26.22 -19.29 -20.90
N ASP A 128 25.67 -19.89 -19.84
CA ASP A 128 24.72 -21.00 -19.99
C ASP A 128 23.27 -20.48 -20.16
N ILE A 129 22.72 -20.69 -21.35
CA ILE A 129 21.31 -20.38 -21.67
C ILE A 129 20.36 -21.06 -20.66
N SER A 130 20.73 -22.24 -20.15
CA SER A 130 19.97 -22.96 -19.12
C SER A 130 19.80 -22.13 -17.84
N ASP A 131 20.85 -21.45 -17.38
CA ASP A 131 20.83 -20.65 -16.16
C ASP A 131 19.89 -19.44 -16.32
N ILE A 132 19.93 -18.76 -17.47
CA ILE A 132 19.04 -17.63 -17.80
C ILE A 132 17.57 -18.08 -17.85
N MET A 133 17.29 -19.25 -18.45
CA MET A 133 15.95 -19.83 -18.48
C MET A 133 15.45 -20.18 -17.08
N PHE A 134 16.32 -20.71 -16.22
CA PHE A 134 15.97 -21.09 -14.86
C PHE A 134 15.65 -19.87 -13.98
N ILE A 135 16.42 -18.78 -14.11
CA ILE A 135 16.15 -17.49 -13.44
C ILE A 135 14.77 -16.95 -13.81
N THR A 136 14.44 -16.96 -15.10
CA THR A 136 13.14 -16.50 -15.59
C THR A 136 12.02 -17.40 -15.08
N THR A 137 12.25 -18.72 -15.04
CA THR A 137 11.30 -19.69 -14.48
C THR A 137 11.04 -19.41 -13.00
N PHE A 138 12.08 -19.17 -12.20
CA PHE A 138 11.92 -18.79 -10.79
C PHE A 138 11.14 -17.50 -10.62
N PHE A 139 11.39 -16.51 -11.46
CA PHE A 139 10.61 -15.28 -11.45
C PHE A 139 9.12 -15.55 -11.72
N CYS A 140 8.78 -16.40 -12.69
CA CYS A 140 7.40 -16.82 -12.93
C CYS A 140 6.76 -17.52 -11.72
N TRP A 141 7.53 -18.39 -11.02
CA TRP A 141 7.07 -19.00 -9.77
C TRP A 141 6.79 -17.95 -8.68
N HIS A 142 7.64 -16.95 -8.53
CA HIS A 142 7.41 -15.83 -7.60
C HIS A 142 6.10 -15.10 -7.93
N VAL A 143 5.89 -14.73 -9.19
CA VAL A 143 4.67 -14.06 -9.67
C VAL A 143 3.43 -14.89 -9.32
N MET A 144 3.45 -16.20 -9.62
CA MET A 144 2.33 -17.09 -9.30
C MET A 144 2.07 -17.21 -7.80
N ILE A 145 3.12 -17.43 -7.00
CA ILE A 145 2.99 -17.57 -5.54
C ILE A 145 2.45 -16.27 -4.93
N ASN A 146 2.98 -15.12 -5.33
CA ASN A 146 2.53 -13.81 -4.85
C ASN A 146 1.05 -13.57 -5.19
N ALA A 147 0.61 -13.94 -6.40
CA ALA A 147 -0.78 -13.84 -6.80
C ALA A 147 -1.68 -14.77 -5.96
N LEU A 148 -1.24 -16.01 -5.72
CA LEU A 148 -1.95 -16.96 -4.86
C LEU A 148 -2.02 -16.50 -3.41
N CYS A 149 -0.94 -15.92 -2.87
CA CYS A 149 -0.90 -15.36 -1.53
C CYS A 149 -1.91 -14.22 -1.38
N LEU A 150 -1.93 -13.27 -2.33
CA LEU A 150 -2.90 -12.17 -2.29
C LEU A 150 -4.34 -12.65 -2.44
N LEU A 151 -4.59 -13.59 -3.35
CA LEU A 151 -5.91 -14.20 -3.52
C LEU A 151 -6.35 -14.95 -2.25
N GLY A 152 -5.43 -15.67 -1.62
CA GLY A 152 -5.67 -16.40 -0.37
C GLY A 152 -6.00 -15.45 0.79
N ILE A 153 -5.23 -14.38 0.97
CA ILE A 153 -5.49 -13.36 2.00
C ILE A 153 -6.86 -12.72 1.76
N TYR A 154 -7.13 -12.26 0.53
CA TYR A 154 -8.41 -11.64 0.19
C TYR A 154 -9.59 -12.61 0.39
N GLY A 155 -9.44 -13.87 -0.05
CA GLY A 155 -10.45 -14.91 0.11
C GLY A 155 -10.75 -15.23 1.58
N ILE A 156 -9.71 -15.40 2.40
CA ILE A 156 -9.85 -15.63 3.85
C ILE A 156 -10.49 -14.43 4.53
N SER A 157 -10.05 -13.21 4.23
CA SER A 157 -10.64 -11.98 4.79
C SER A 157 -12.12 -11.84 4.42
N SER A 158 -12.47 -12.08 3.15
CA SER A 158 -13.87 -12.04 2.69
C SER A 158 -14.72 -13.11 3.37
N PHE A 159 -14.22 -14.35 3.45
CA PHE A 159 -14.89 -15.44 4.15
C PHE A 159 -15.09 -15.12 5.62
N TRP A 160 -14.06 -14.62 6.30
CA TRP A 160 -14.13 -14.21 7.70
C TRP A 160 -15.17 -13.10 7.89
N HIS A 161 -15.15 -12.06 7.06
CA HIS A 161 -16.14 -10.98 7.12
C HIS A 161 -17.57 -11.49 6.87
N HIS A 162 -17.75 -12.43 5.93
CA HIS A 162 -19.07 -12.98 5.62
C HIS A 162 -19.58 -13.95 6.69
N CYS A 163 -18.72 -14.76 7.29
CA CYS A 163 -19.09 -15.74 8.31
C CYS A 163 -19.22 -15.15 9.72
N TYR A 164 -18.40 -14.16 10.08
CA TYR A 164 -18.41 -13.59 11.43
C TYR A 164 -19.33 -12.36 11.58
N ARG A 165 -19.61 -11.58 10.53
CA ARG A 165 -20.59 -10.47 10.63
C ARG A 165 -22.02 -10.90 10.99
N PRO A 166 -22.57 -12.01 10.47
CA PRO A 166 -23.89 -12.49 10.85
C PRO A 166 -23.93 -12.99 12.30
N SER A 167 -22.86 -13.66 12.74
CA SER A 167 -22.76 -14.22 14.11
C SER A 167 -22.69 -13.10 15.17
N LEU A 168 -21.95 -12.03 14.90
CA LEU A 168 -21.89 -10.87 15.81
C LEU A 168 -23.24 -10.14 15.91
N LYS A 169 -23.95 -9.95 14.78
CA LYS A 169 -25.31 -9.39 14.80
C LYS A 169 -26.32 -10.27 15.53
N LEU A 170 -26.19 -11.60 15.44
CA LEU A 170 -27.07 -12.52 16.15
C LEU A 170 -26.80 -12.51 17.66
N MET A 171 -25.53 -12.41 18.07
CA MET A 171 -25.11 -12.34 19.47
C MET A 171 -25.47 -11.00 20.13
N GLU A 172 -25.33 -9.89 19.40
CA GLU A 172 -25.81 -8.55 19.82
C GLU A 172 -27.35 -8.53 19.99
N SER A 173 -28.10 -9.29 19.17
CA SER A 173 -29.55 -9.45 19.35
C SER A 173 -29.93 -10.38 20.51
N LYS A 174 -29.04 -11.30 20.91
CA LYS A 174 -29.29 -12.31 21.96
C LYS A 174 -28.91 -11.82 23.36
N GLU A 175 -28.03 -10.84 23.48
CA GLU A 175 -27.65 -10.19 24.74
C GLU A 175 -28.61 -9.07 25.17
N ALA A 176 -29.56 -8.67 24.31
CA ALA A 176 -30.63 -7.73 24.68
C ALA A 176 -31.92 -8.44 25.12
N PRO A 177 -31.95 -9.01 26.34
CA PRO A 177 -33.18 -8.92 27.11
C PRO A 177 -32.92 -8.70 28.62
N TYR A 178 -32.38 -7.56 29.05
CA TYR A 178 -32.71 -6.94 30.34
C TYR A 178 -32.02 -5.56 30.55
N HIS A 179 -32.65 -4.47 30.10
CA HIS A 179 -32.89 -3.29 30.93
C HIS A 179 -33.87 -2.36 30.20
N LYS A 180 -35.12 -2.37 30.63
CA LYS A 180 -36.07 -1.31 30.31
C LYS A 180 -35.62 -0.08 31.10
N GLY A 181 -34.88 0.80 30.45
CA GLY A 181 -34.40 2.06 30.99
C GLY A 181 -34.33 3.06 29.85
N THR A 182 -35.25 4.00 29.84
CA THR A 182 -35.48 4.98 28.79
C THR A 182 -34.26 5.88 28.60
N THR A 183 -33.35 5.53 27.71
CA THR A 183 -32.32 6.47 27.22
C THR A 183 -32.73 6.96 25.85
N ARG A 184 -33.69 7.90 25.85
CA ARG A 184 -33.96 8.76 24.70
C ARG A 184 -32.67 9.52 24.40
N PRO A 185 -32.14 9.53 23.16
CA PRO A 185 -30.86 10.17 22.89
C PRO A 185 -30.89 11.64 23.29
N LEU A 186 -29.93 12.07 24.12
CA LEU A 186 -29.85 13.42 24.70
C LEU A 186 -29.89 14.52 23.63
N TYR A 187 -29.38 14.26 22.42
CA TYR A 187 -29.45 15.20 21.29
C TYR A 187 -30.89 15.48 20.82
N LYS A 188 -31.81 14.51 21.01
CA LYS A 188 -33.22 14.64 20.61
C LYS A 188 -34.02 15.43 21.66
N LEU A 189 -33.64 15.33 22.94
CA LEU A 189 -34.20 16.17 24.02
C LEU A 189 -33.70 17.61 23.94
N LEU A 190 -32.40 17.83 23.70
CA LEU A 190 -31.86 19.17 23.50
C LEU A 190 -32.54 19.89 22.33
N ARG A 191 -32.79 19.16 21.24
CA ARG A 191 -33.49 19.70 20.06
C ARG A 191 -34.98 19.97 20.32
N GLU A 192 -35.66 19.16 21.15
CA GLU A 192 -37.05 19.42 21.56
C GLU A 192 -37.16 20.61 22.53
N VAL A 193 -36.20 20.76 23.45
CA VAL A 193 -36.15 21.89 24.41
C VAL A 193 -35.84 23.20 23.68
N GLU A 194 -34.88 23.21 22.76
CA GLU A 194 -34.54 24.39 21.96
C GLU A 194 -35.66 24.82 21.00
N GLN A 195 -36.47 23.87 20.53
CA GLN A 195 -37.65 24.16 19.71
C GLN A 195 -38.82 24.68 20.55
N SER A 196 -39.04 24.15 21.75
CA SER A 196 -40.08 24.62 22.69
C SER A 196 -39.80 26.03 23.20
N GLU A 197 -38.54 26.37 23.46
CA GLU A 197 -38.16 27.72 23.91
C GLU A 197 -38.33 28.78 22.81
N LYS A 198 -38.19 28.38 21.54
CA LYS A 198 -38.47 29.24 20.37
C LYS A 198 -39.95 29.47 20.13
N ASP A 199 -40.79 28.47 20.36
CA ASP A 199 -42.24 28.59 20.17
C ASP A 199 -42.92 29.37 21.32
N ASP A 200 -42.39 29.30 22.55
CA ASP A 200 -42.89 30.09 23.69
C ASP A 200 -42.46 31.57 23.67
N GLN A 201 -41.45 31.94 22.86
CA GLN A 201 -41.06 33.34 22.64
C GLN A 201 -41.87 34.03 21.52
N ALA A 202 -42.60 33.27 20.70
CA ALA A 202 -43.42 33.80 19.61
C ALA A 202 -44.77 34.46 20.02
N PRO A 203 -45.41 34.21 21.19
CA PRO A 203 -46.71 34.84 21.47
C PRO A 203 -46.60 36.26 22.07
N LEU A 204 -45.44 36.67 22.60
CA LEU A 204 -45.32 37.90 23.40
C LEU A 204 -45.06 39.20 22.62
N LEU A 205 -45.05 39.16 21.28
CA LEU A 205 -44.76 40.35 20.45
C LEU A 205 -45.91 40.82 19.56
N SER A 206 -47.17 40.56 19.95
CA SER A 206 -48.36 41.03 19.21
C SER A 206 -49.45 41.69 20.05
N LYS A 207 -49.10 42.54 21.03
CA LYS A 207 -50.04 43.55 21.57
C LYS A 207 -49.34 44.86 21.90
N SER A 208 -49.33 45.78 20.94
CA SER A 208 -49.44 47.22 21.20
C SER A 208 -49.66 47.97 19.88
N SER A 209 -50.94 48.21 19.57
CA SER A 209 -51.37 49.40 18.81
C SER A 209 -52.00 50.35 19.84
N PRO A 210 -51.80 51.65 19.67
CA PRO A 210 -52.76 52.45 18.90
C PRO A 210 -52.14 53.22 17.74
#